data_AF-A0A938E3B1-F1
#
_entry.id   AF-A0A938E3B1-F1
#
_cell.length_a   1.000
_cell.length_b   1.000
_cell.length_c   1.000
_cell.angle_alpha   90.00
_cell.angle_beta   90.00
_cell.angle_gamma   90.00
#
_symmetry.space_group_name_H-M   'P 1'
#
loop_
_entity.id
_entity.type
_entity.pdbx_description
1 polymer ?
#
loop_
_entity_poly.entity_id
_entity_poly.type
_entity_poly.pdbx_seq_one_letter_code
_entity_poly.pdbx_strand_id
1 'polypeptide(L)'
;MAIDERTRHTMYLGLEDKLGTEVADALMQHLPPVGWADVATKHDLDAHAVLMKHDLDQLEERLGLRIDARLHEVQVRLMLWLFPTLMTSFALVFAVAKLA
;
A
#
# COMPACT_ATOMS: atom_id res chain seq x y z
N MET A 1 -10.27 21.67 -11.92
CA MET A 1 -9.99 23.01 -12.52
C MET A 1 -10.23 23.99 -11.39
N ALA A 2 -9.15 24.41 -10.71
CA ALA A 2 -9.25 25.30 -9.56
C ALA A 2 -10.05 26.56 -9.96
N ILE A 3 -10.97 27.00 -9.11
CA ILE A 3 -11.78 28.19 -9.38
C ILE A 3 -10.87 29.35 -9.81
N ASP A 4 -11.11 29.85 -11.03
CA ASP A 4 -10.40 30.98 -11.64
C ASP A 4 -10.47 32.19 -10.69
N GLU A 5 -9.34 32.86 -10.50
CA GLU A 5 -9.21 34.00 -9.57
C GLU A 5 -10.20 35.11 -9.90
N ARG A 6 -10.53 35.27 -11.19
CA ARG A 6 -11.59 36.16 -11.66
C ARG A 6 -12.97 35.81 -11.08
N THR A 7 -13.32 34.53 -11.02
CA THR A 7 -14.62 34.08 -10.48
C THR A 7 -14.70 34.34 -8.98
N ARG A 8 -13.62 34.05 -8.25
CA ARG A 8 -13.52 34.30 -6.80
C ARG A 8 -13.66 35.79 -6.48
N HIS A 9 -12.99 36.65 -7.23
CA HIS A 9 -13.11 38.10 -7.11
C HIS A 9 -14.53 38.61 -7.40
N THR A 10 -15.17 38.08 -8.46
CA THR A 10 -16.55 38.45 -8.80
C THR A 10 -17.54 38.04 -7.70
N MET A 11 -17.33 36.87 -7.10
CA MET A 11 -18.12 36.39 -5.96
C MET A 11 -17.97 37.31 -4.74
N TYR A 12 -16.72 37.70 -4.43
CA TYR A 12 -16.43 38.61 -3.32
C TYR A 12 -17.16 39.95 -3.48
N LEU A 13 -17.08 40.59 -4.65
CA LEU A 13 -17.78 41.86 -4.90
C LEU A 13 -19.30 41.75 -4.73
N GLY A 14 -19.89 40.62 -5.17
CA GLY A 14 -21.32 40.37 -4.98
C GLY A 14 -21.70 40.14 -3.52
N LEU A 15 -20.85 39.46 -2.75
CA LEU A 15 -21.06 39.25 -1.31
C LEU A 15 -20.91 40.55 -0.53
N GLU A 16 -19.91 41.37 -0.87
CA GLU A 16 -19.69 42.68 -0.27
C GLU A 16 -20.89 43.62 -0.48
N ASP A 17 -21.42 43.69 -1.71
CA ASP A 17 -22.60 44.52 -2.02
C ASP A 17 -23.86 44.13 -1.23
N LYS A 18 -24.03 42.84 -0.91
CA LYS A 18 -25.25 42.32 -0.26
C LYS A 18 -25.15 42.17 1.25
N LEU A 19 -23.98 41.82 1.76
CA LEU A 19 -23.78 41.40 3.16
C LEU A 19 -22.81 42.33 3.90
N GLY A 20 -22.13 43.24 3.19
CA GLY A 20 -21.08 44.07 3.73
C GLY A 20 -19.72 43.36 3.77
N THR A 21 -18.65 44.17 3.81
CA THR A 21 -17.26 43.72 3.72
C THR A 21 -16.90 42.70 4.80
N GLU A 22 -17.22 42.94 6.07
CA GLU A 22 -16.86 42.04 7.18
C GLU A 22 -17.45 40.62 7.02
N VAL A 23 -18.72 40.52 6.59
CA VAL A 23 -19.38 39.23 6.39
C VAL A 23 -18.85 38.54 5.15
N ALA A 24 -18.57 39.30 4.07
CA ALA A 24 -17.98 38.77 2.85
C ALA A 24 -16.58 38.18 3.10
N ASP A 25 -15.72 38.91 3.83
CA ASP A 25 -14.39 38.45 4.21
C ASP A 25 -14.43 37.16 5.02
N ALA A 26 -15.28 37.12 6.06
CA ALA A 26 -15.43 35.93 6.89
C ALA A 26 -15.89 34.72 6.08
N LEU A 27 -16.84 34.90 5.15
CA LEU A 27 -17.36 33.81 4.33
C LEU A 27 -16.30 33.29 3.34
N MET A 28 -15.54 34.20 2.71
CA MET A 28 -14.46 33.83 1.80
C MET A 28 -13.31 33.12 2.51
N GLN A 29 -13.01 33.46 3.77
CA GLN A 29 -11.99 32.76 4.58
C GLN A 29 -12.35 31.30 4.88
N HIS A 30 -13.64 30.96 4.94
CA HIS A 30 -14.11 29.59 5.18
C HIS A 30 -14.28 28.76 3.92
N LEU A 31 -14.31 29.40 2.74
CA LEU A 31 -14.41 28.69 1.48
C LEU A 31 -13.04 28.10 1.11
N PRO A 32 -12.99 26.84 0.64
CA PRO A 32 -11.76 26.28 0.14
C PRO A 32 -11.21 27.13 -1.02
N PRO A 33 -9.88 27.28 -1.12
CA PRO A 33 -9.25 28.02 -2.22
C PRO A 33 -9.44 27.30 -3.57
N VAL A 34 -9.85 26.03 -3.55
CA VAL A 34 -10.20 25.23 -4.71
C VAL A 34 -11.72 24.99 -4.75
N GLY A 35 -12.24 24.53 -5.89
CA GLY A 35 -13.66 24.18 -5.98
C GLY A 35 -13.99 22.99 -5.08
N TRP A 36 -15.22 22.94 -4.56
CA TRP A 36 -15.68 21.81 -3.74
C TRP A 36 -15.61 20.45 -4.44
N ALA A 37 -15.66 20.43 -5.78
CA ALA A 37 -15.47 19.22 -6.57
C ALA A 37 -14.03 18.68 -6.53
N ASP A 38 -13.05 19.54 -6.25
CA ASP A 38 -11.64 19.15 -6.14
C ASP A 38 -11.27 18.73 -4.69
N VAL A 39 -12.18 18.91 -3.71
CA VAL A 39 -11.97 18.48 -2.32
C VAL A 39 -12.44 17.04 -2.18
N ALA A 40 -11.51 16.12 -1.85
CA ALA A 40 -11.85 14.73 -1.59
C ALA A 40 -12.83 14.63 -0.41
N THR A 41 -13.96 13.96 -0.63
CA THR A 41 -14.93 13.70 0.43
C THR A 41 -14.45 12.53 1.29
N LYS A 42 -15.01 12.41 2.51
CA LYS A 42 -14.75 11.23 3.34
C LYS A 42 -15.11 9.93 2.63
N HIS A 43 -16.19 9.94 1.86
CA HIS A 43 -16.63 8.77 1.11
C HIS A 43 -15.61 8.35 0.03
N ASP A 44 -15.03 9.33 -0.67
CA ASP A 44 -13.97 9.07 -1.66
C ASP A 44 -12.75 8.44 -0.98
N LEU A 45 -12.34 8.98 0.19
CA LEU A 45 -11.24 8.43 0.97
C LEU A 45 -11.53 7.02 1.48
N ASP A 46 -12.74 6.75 1.96
CA ASP A 46 -13.17 5.43 2.42
C ASP A 46 -13.14 4.41 1.26
N ALA A 47 -13.63 4.80 0.08
CA ALA A 47 -13.56 3.97 -1.12
C ALA A 47 -12.11 3.65 -1.50
N HIS A 48 -11.22 4.66 -1.49
CA HIS A 48 -9.79 4.45 -1.74
C HIS A 48 -9.12 3.57 -0.68
N ALA A 49 -9.48 3.73 0.60
CA ALA A 49 -8.95 2.92 1.70
C ALA A 49 -9.34 1.44 1.54
N VAL A 50 -10.58 1.15 1.16
CA VAL A 50 -11.04 -0.21 0.89
C VAL A 50 -10.28 -0.83 -0.28
N LEU A 51 -10.09 -0.09 -1.37
CA LEU A 51 -9.33 -0.57 -2.53
C LEU A 51 -7.86 -0.85 -2.18
N MET A 52 -7.20 0.08 -1.49
CA MET A 52 -5.80 -0.11 -1.05
C MET A 52 -5.66 -1.32 -0.13
N LYS A 53 -6.60 -1.52 0.80
CA LYS A 53 -6.57 -2.68 1.68
C LYS A 53 -6.67 -3.98 0.87
N HIS A 54 -7.58 -4.04 -0.09
CA HIS A 54 -7.74 -5.21 -0.94
C HIS A 54 -6.48 -5.49 -1.78
N ASP A 55 -5.84 -4.46 -2.33
CA ASP A 55 -4.58 -4.62 -3.07
C ASP A 55 -3.44 -5.14 -2.19
N LEU A 56 -3.38 -4.69 -0.92
CA LEU A 56 -2.41 -5.18 0.06
C LEU A 56 -2.67 -6.63 0.44
N ASP A 57 -3.93 -7.00 0.69
CA ASP A 57 -4.32 -8.37 1.02
C ASP A 57 -3.95 -9.32 -0.14
N GLN A 58 -4.19 -8.91 -1.39
CA GLN A 58 -3.79 -9.67 -2.59
C GLN A 58 -2.27 -9.78 -2.73
N LEU A 59 -1.52 -8.72 -2.41
CA LEU A 59 -0.06 -8.74 -2.44
C LEU A 59 0.49 -9.72 -1.38
N GLU A 60 -0.08 -9.70 -0.18
CA GLU A 60 0.28 -10.59 0.92
C GLU A 60 0.06 -12.06 0.54
N GLU A 61 -1.11 -12.41 0.00
CA GLU A 61 -1.41 -13.76 -0.47
C GLU A 61 -0.40 -14.22 -1.54
N ARG A 62 -0.13 -13.36 -2.53
CA ARG A 62 0.83 -13.67 -3.60
C ARG A 62 2.25 -13.88 -3.08
N LEU A 63 2.67 -13.08 -2.10
CA LEU A 63 3.97 -13.23 -1.45
C LEU A 63 4.04 -14.50 -0.61
N GLY A 64 2.99 -14.82 0.13
CA GLY A 64 2.86 -16.07 0.89
C GLY A 64 3.04 -17.30 -0.01
N LEU A 65 2.26 -17.39 -1.08
CA LEU A 65 2.38 -18.49 -2.06
C LEU A 65 3.78 -18.58 -2.68
N ARG A 66 4.41 -17.44 -2.96
CA ARG A 66 5.76 -17.41 -3.54
C ARG A 66 6.82 -17.85 -2.54
N ILE A 67 6.71 -17.42 -1.28
CA ILE A 67 7.62 -17.84 -0.21
C ILE A 67 7.47 -19.33 0.03
N ASP A 68 6.24 -19.85 0.12
CA ASP A 68 5.98 -21.27 0.33
C ASP A 68 6.56 -22.13 -0.79
N ALA A 69 6.36 -21.73 -2.05
CA ALA A 69 6.95 -22.43 -3.19
C ALA A 69 8.49 -22.43 -3.13
N ARG A 70 9.10 -21.29 -2.78
CA ARG A 70 10.55 -21.20 -2.63
C ARG A 70 11.08 -22.04 -1.47
N LEU A 71 10.38 -22.06 -0.35
CA LEU A 71 10.74 -22.89 0.80
C LEU A 71 10.66 -24.37 0.44
N HIS A 72 9.62 -24.80 -0.29
CA HIS A 72 9.53 -26.17 -0.80
C HIS A 72 10.70 -26.52 -1.74
N GLU A 73 11.04 -25.64 -2.68
CA GLU A 73 12.20 -25.83 -3.56
C GLU A 73 13.52 -25.96 -2.78
N VAL A 74 13.74 -25.07 -1.80
CA VAL A 74 14.93 -25.07 -0.95
C VAL A 74 14.97 -26.33 -0.09
N GLN A 75 13.86 -26.73 0.49
CA GLN A 75 13.75 -27.92 1.34
C GLN A 75 14.04 -29.20 0.55
N VAL A 76 13.43 -29.35 -0.64
CA VAL A 76 13.69 -30.51 -1.52
C VAL A 76 15.16 -30.54 -1.93
N ARG A 77 15.72 -29.40 -2.32
CA ARG A 77 17.15 -29.30 -2.65
C ARG A 77 18.03 -29.69 -1.47
N LEU A 78 17.71 -29.20 -0.26
CA LEU A 78 18.46 -29.51 0.95
C LEU A 78 18.39 -31.01 1.27
N MET A 79 17.21 -31.64 1.17
CA MET A 79 17.09 -33.09 1.34
C MET A 79 17.95 -33.84 0.32
N LEU A 80 17.87 -33.48 -0.97
CA LEU A 80 18.64 -34.16 -2.02
C LEU A 80 20.16 -34.08 -1.79
N TRP A 81 20.68 -33.00 -1.19
CA TRP A 81 22.10 -32.84 -0.91
C TRP A 81 22.55 -33.41 0.46
N LEU A 82 21.72 -33.34 1.51
CA LEU A 82 22.08 -33.80 2.86
C LEU A 82 21.93 -35.31 3.05
N PHE A 83 20.91 -35.94 2.46
CA PHE A 83 20.70 -37.39 2.62
C PHE A 83 21.89 -38.25 2.15
N PRO A 84 22.41 -38.08 0.91
CA PRO A 84 23.51 -38.92 0.44
C PRO A 84 24.83 -38.64 1.17
N THR A 85 25.07 -37.39 1.61
CA THR A 85 26.28 -37.04 2.37
C THR A 85 26.30 -37.66 3.76
N LEU A 86 25.15 -37.67 4.46
CA LEU A 86 25.01 -38.41 5.71
C LEU A 86 25.16 -39.92 5.48
N MET A 87 24.49 -40.50 4.48
CA MET A 87 24.58 -41.93 4.18
C MET A 87 26.01 -42.39 3.84
N THR A 88 26.74 -41.59 3.05
CA THR A 88 28.15 -41.89 2.73
C THR A 88 29.04 -41.80 3.95
N SER A 89 28.84 -40.82 4.85
CA SER A 89 29.58 -40.74 6.11
C SER A 89 29.34 -41.96 7.01
N PHE A 90 28.09 -42.40 7.16
CA PHE A 90 27.74 -43.61 7.93
C PHE A 90 28.35 -44.88 7.33
N ALA A 91 28.30 -45.02 6.00
CA ALA A 91 28.91 -46.16 5.31
C ALA A 91 30.44 -46.20 5.50
N LEU A 92 31.10 -45.04 5.49
CA LEU A 92 32.55 -44.94 5.71
C LEU A 92 32.94 -45.36 7.12
N VAL A 93 32.20 -44.90 8.14
CA VAL A 93 32.42 -45.27 9.55
C VAL A 93 32.26 -46.77 9.74
N PHE A 94 31.22 -47.37 9.15
CA PHE A 94 30.98 -48.80 9.23
C PHE A 94 32.08 -49.63 8.56
N ALA A 95 32.60 -49.17 7.42
CA ALA A 95 33.70 -49.83 6.72
C ALA A 95 34.99 -49.82 7.55
N VAL A 96 35.33 -48.69 8.18
CA VAL A 96 36.50 -48.58 9.07
C VAL A 96 36.34 -49.48 10.30
N ALA A 97 35.15 -49.51 10.92
CA ALA A 97 34.87 -50.36 12.07
C ALA A 97 34.98 -51.87 11.76
N LYS A 98 34.74 -52.29 10.51
CA LYS A 98 34.91 -53.67 10.07
C LYS A 98 36.37 -54.06 9.78
N LEU A 99 37.23 -53.07 9.50
CA LEU A 99 38.64 -53.26 9.18
C LEU A 99 39.56 -53.22 10.42
N ALA A 100 39.05 -52.70 11.54
CA ALA A 100 39.72 -52.69 12.86
C ALA A 100 39.39 -53.97 13.65
#